data_AF-A0A2P4SG72-F1
#
_entry.id   AF-A0A2P4SG72-F1
#
_cell.length_a   1.000
_cell.length_b   1.000
_cell.length_c   1.000
_cell.angle_alpha   90.00
_cell.angle_beta   90.00
_cell.angle_gamma   90.00
#
_symmetry.space_group_name_H-M   'P 1'
#
loop_
_entity.id
_entity.type
_entity.pdbx_description
1 polymer ?
#
loop_
_entity_poly.entity_id
_entity_poly.type
_entity_poly.pdbx_seq_one_letter_code
_entity_poly.pdbx_strand_id
1 'polypeptide(L)'
;IIERDETPMEKEIAGLHRMEFRFSDIFYFCRKGFEAIVEDEVTQRFSSEELVSWNLLTRTNVNFHYVSLRLTVVWVIGVIVRYCFLLPLRFTLAAIGITSMIVGTTVVGQLPNGRENKPQKGGICVANHTSPIDAIILTNDGCYAMVGQVHGGLMGVIQRATVKACPHVWFERSEIKDRHLVTKR
;
A
#
# COMPACT_ATOMS: atom_id res chain seq x y z
N ILE A 1 15.03 14.73 -53.98
CA ILE A 1 13.59 15.00 -53.71
C ILE A 1 13.02 13.66 -53.32
N ILE A 2 12.63 13.46 -52.06
CA ILE A 2 12.01 12.21 -51.62
C ILE A 2 10.55 12.29 -52.08
N GLU A 3 10.19 11.48 -53.05
CA GLU A 3 8.81 11.33 -53.53
C GLU A 3 8.04 10.63 -52.39
N ARG A 4 7.16 11.38 -51.70
CA ARG A 4 6.27 10.79 -50.69
C ARG A 4 5.18 10.04 -51.44
N ASP A 5 5.22 8.72 -51.36
CA ASP A 5 4.12 7.89 -51.85
C ASP A 5 2.89 8.17 -50.99
N GLU A 6 1.76 8.48 -51.63
CA GLU A 6 0.50 8.76 -50.93
C GLU A 6 0.06 7.51 -50.16
N THR A 7 -0.23 7.69 -48.88
CA THR A 7 -0.64 6.56 -48.04
C THR A 7 -1.99 6.00 -48.55
N PRO A 8 -2.24 4.69 -48.43
CA PRO A 8 -3.49 4.09 -48.90
C PRO A 8 -4.75 4.75 -48.30
N MET A 9 -4.62 5.34 -47.10
CA MET A 9 -5.67 6.11 -46.45
C MET A 9 -5.96 7.44 -47.16
N GLU A 10 -4.95 8.13 -47.68
CA GLU A 10 -5.12 9.40 -48.42
C GLU A 10 -5.85 9.18 -49.76
N LYS A 11 -5.57 8.06 -50.45
CA LYS A 11 -6.29 7.66 -51.67
C LYS A 11 -7.75 7.29 -51.40
N GLU A 12 -8.04 6.60 -50.30
CA GLU A 12 -9.42 6.31 -49.88
C GLU A 12 -10.19 7.58 -49.47
N ILE A 13 -9.56 8.48 -48.72
CA ILE A 13 -10.15 9.77 -48.30
C ILE A 13 -10.45 10.66 -49.53
N ALA A 14 -9.57 10.69 -50.54
CA ALA A 14 -9.80 11.41 -51.78
C ALA A 14 -10.97 10.83 -52.60
N GLY A 15 -11.19 9.51 -52.54
CA GLY A 15 -12.36 8.84 -53.11
C GLY A 15 -13.65 9.16 -52.35
N LEU A 16 -13.58 9.22 -51.01
CA LEU A 16 -14.73 9.49 -50.14
C LEU A 16 -15.18 10.96 -50.20
N HIS A 17 -14.27 11.92 -50.44
CA HIS A 17 -14.59 13.34 -50.56
C HIS A 17 -15.52 13.67 -51.75
N ARG A 18 -15.72 12.72 -52.67
CA ARG A 18 -16.71 12.82 -53.78
C ARG A 18 -18.13 12.39 -53.39
N MET A 19 -18.35 11.79 -52.21
CA MET A 19 -19.66 11.38 -51.72
C MET A 19 -19.99 12.07 -50.39
N GLU A 20 -21.26 12.39 -50.16
CA GLU A 20 -21.71 13.05 -48.92
C GLU A 20 -21.32 12.23 -47.68
N PHE A 21 -20.70 12.90 -46.71
CA PHE A 21 -20.22 12.31 -45.45
C PHE A 21 -21.40 11.70 -44.66
N ARG A 22 -21.41 10.39 -44.45
CA ARG A 22 -22.45 9.71 -43.67
C ARG A 22 -21.96 9.42 -42.26
N PHE A 23 -22.89 9.41 -41.30
CA PHE A 23 -22.58 9.14 -39.89
C PHE A 23 -21.93 7.75 -39.67
N SER A 24 -22.16 6.79 -40.58
CA SER A 24 -21.49 5.48 -40.60
C SER A 24 -19.97 5.57 -40.76
N ASP A 25 -19.49 6.62 -41.44
CA ASP A 25 -18.07 6.75 -41.79
C ASP A 25 -17.24 7.15 -40.56
N ILE A 26 -17.88 7.78 -39.57
CA ILE A 26 -17.25 8.10 -38.27
C ILE A 26 -16.77 6.81 -37.59
N PHE A 27 -17.58 5.76 -37.58
CA PHE A 27 -17.17 4.47 -37.01
C PHE A 27 -16.04 3.82 -37.79
N TYR A 28 -16.02 3.96 -39.12
CA TYR A 28 -14.93 3.48 -39.97
C TYR A 28 -13.61 4.18 -39.64
N PHE A 29 -13.62 5.52 -39.57
CA PHE A 29 -12.43 6.30 -39.22
C PHE A 29 -11.97 6.08 -37.79
N CYS A 30 -12.89 5.99 -36.81
CA CYS A 30 -12.53 5.64 -35.44
C CYS A 30 -11.87 4.26 -35.37
N ARG A 31 -12.44 3.24 -36.03
CA ARG A 31 -11.85 1.89 -36.07
C ARG A 31 -10.46 1.90 -36.70
N LYS A 32 -10.28 2.59 -37.83
CA LYS A 32 -9.00 2.70 -38.52
C LYS A 32 -7.96 3.48 -37.71
N GLY A 33 -8.38 4.52 -36.98
CA GLY A 33 -7.53 5.23 -36.03
C GLY A 33 -7.05 4.34 -34.89
N PHE A 34 -7.95 3.54 -34.30
CA PHE A 34 -7.56 2.57 -33.26
C PHE A 34 -6.62 1.48 -33.79
N GLU A 35 -6.89 0.94 -34.97
CA GLU A 35 -6.05 -0.08 -35.62
C GLU A 35 -4.63 0.47 -35.86
N ALA A 36 -4.51 1.70 -36.38
CA ALA A 36 -3.22 2.36 -36.59
C ALA A 36 -2.45 2.67 -35.28
N ILE A 37 -3.15 2.99 -34.18
CA ILE A 37 -2.52 3.20 -32.86
C ILE A 37 -2.07 1.87 -32.24
N VAL A 38 -2.83 0.79 -32.42
CA VAL A 38 -2.50 -0.54 -31.89
C VAL A 38 -1.29 -1.14 -32.60
N GLU A 39 -1.18 -0.92 -33.91
CA GLU A 39 -0.08 -1.40 -34.75
C GLU A 39 1.15 -0.48 -34.73
N ASP A 40 1.09 0.65 -34.02
CA ASP A 40 2.20 1.59 -33.90
C ASP A 40 3.38 0.95 -33.13
N GLU A 41 4.55 0.94 -33.80
CA GLU A 41 5.78 0.38 -33.25
C GLU A 41 6.16 1.03 -31.91
N VAL A 42 5.86 2.32 -31.71
CA VAL A 42 6.17 3.04 -30.47
C VAL A 42 5.29 2.54 -29.32
N THR A 43 4.00 2.33 -29.55
CA THR A 43 3.06 1.83 -28.54
C THR A 43 3.35 0.37 -28.15
N GLN A 44 3.75 -0.48 -29.11
CA GLN A 44 4.23 -1.84 -28.85
C GLN A 44 5.49 -1.87 -27.95
N ARG A 45 6.39 -0.87 -28.06
CA ARG A 45 7.58 -0.76 -27.19
C ARG A 45 7.24 -0.39 -25.74
N PHE A 46 6.03 0.11 -25.48
CA PHE A 46 5.51 0.38 -24.13
C PHE A 46 4.65 -0.75 -23.57
N SER A 47 4.37 -1.80 -24.37
CA SER A 47 3.86 -3.04 -23.80
C SER A 47 4.88 -3.49 -22.78
N SER A 48 4.46 -3.55 -21.51
CA SER A 48 5.33 -3.90 -20.41
C SER A 48 5.96 -5.23 -20.77
N GLU A 49 7.28 -5.27 -20.97
CA GLU A 49 7.98 -6.53 -21.04
C GLU A 49 7.59 -7.26 -19.76
N GLU A 50 6.91 -8.39 -19.88
CA GLU A 50 6.64 -9.25 -18.73
C GLU A 50 8.01 -9.56 -18.18
N LEU A 51 8.39 -8.84 -17.11
CA LEU A 51 9.67 -8.99 -16.45
C LEU A 51 9.89 -10.49 -16.36
N VAL A 52 10.92 -10.98 -17.06
CA VAL A 52 11.35 -12.38 -16.95
C VAL A 52 11.56 -12.57 -15.48
N SER A 53 10.54 -13.09 -14.80
CA SER A 53 10.64 -13.37 -13.40
C SER A 53 11.74 -14.41 -13.38
N TRP A 54 12.89 -14.05 -12.83
CA TRP A 54 14.01 -14.96 -12.60
C TRP A 54 13.60 -15.91 -11.49
N ASN A 55 12.54 -16.66 -11.78
CA ASN A 55 12.02 -17.70 -10.97
C ASN A 55 12.59 -18.97 -11.58
N LEU A 56 13.66 -19.45 -10.96
CA LEU A 56 14.31 -20.71 -11.29
C LEU A 56 13.29 -21.87 -11.38
N LEU A 57 12.17 -21.76 -10.65
CA LEU A 57 11.07 -22.73 -10.64
C LEU A 57 10.14 -22.61 -11.84
N THR A 58 10.06 -21.46 -12.53
CA THR A 58 9.17 -21.27 -13.68
C THR A 58 9.76 -21.88 -14.96
N ARG A 59 11.09 -21.89 -15.12
CA ARG A 59 11.74 -22.48 -16.32
C ARG A 59 11.80 -24.01 -16.29
N THR A 60 11.66 -24.63 -15.12
CA THR A 60 11.48 -26.09 -14.93
C THR A 60 10.00 -26.49 -14.81
N ASN A 61 9.06 -25.56 -15.04
CA ASN A 61 7.60 -25.71 -14.90
C ASN A 61 6.91 -26.17 -16.20
N VAL A 62 7.51 -27.10 -16.94
CA VAL A 62 6.87 -27.67 -18.15
C VAL A 62 6.30 -29.07 -17.88
N ASN A 63 6.70 -29.71 -16.76
CA ASN A 63 6.30 -31.05 -16.36
C ASN A 63 5.64 -31.08 -14.96
N PHE A 64 4.60 -30.26 -14.74
CA PHE A 64 3.81 -30.29 -13.50
C PHE A 64 2.88 -31.51 -13.36
N HIS A 65 3.06 -32.56 -14.16
CA HIS A 65 2.21 -33.75 -14.05
C HIS A 65 2.55 -34.65 -12.86
N TYR A 66 3.69 -34.44 -12.19
CA TYR A 66 4.02 -35.10 -10.93
C TYR A 66 4.85 -34.17 -10.04
N VAL A 67 4.19 -33.40 -9.16
CA VAL A 67 4.88 -32.88 -7.98
C VAL A 67 5.44 -34.10 -7.23
N SER A 68 6.77 -34.21 -7.18
CA SER A 68 7.39 -35.35 -6.52
C SER A 68 7.00 -35.36 -5.05
N LEU A 69 6.46 -36.49 -4.56
CA LEU A 69 6.01 -36.65 -3.18
C LEU A 69 7.11 -36.29 -2.17
N ARG A 70 8.37 -36.56 -2.52
CA ARG A 70 9.56 -36.18 -1.74
C ARG A 70 9.67 -34.67 -1.53
N LEU A 71 9.42 -33.87 -2.56
CA LEU A 71 9.49 -32.41 -2.47
C LEU A 71 8.33 -31.83 -1.67
N THR A 72 7.12 -32.40 -1.80
CA THR A 72 5.97 -32.03 -0.95
C THR A 72 6.23 -32.35 0.51
N VAL A 73 6.82 -33.51 0.84
CA VAL A 73 7.15 -33.87 2.22
C VAL A 73 8.14 -32.89 2.83
N VAL A 74 9.22 -32.53 2.11
CA VAL A 74 10.18 -31.52 2.57
C VAL A 74 9.53 -30.16 2.75
N TRP A 75 8.64 -29.77 1.83
CA TRP A 75 7.88 -28.52 1.92
C TRP A 75 6.94 -28.49 3.14
N VAL A 76 6.18 -29.57 3.39
CA VAL A 76 5.28 -29.69 4.54
C VAL A 76 6.06 -29.63 5.85
N ILE A 77 7.20 -30.31 5.94
CA ILE A 77 8.10 -30.22 7.10
C ILE A 77 8.56 -28.77 7.30
N GLY A 78 8.95 -28.07 6.23
CA GLY A 78 9.33 -26.67 6.28
C GLY A 78 8.21 -25.74 6.78
N VAL A 79 6.97 -25.99 6.37
CA VAL A 79 5.78 -25.28 6.86
C VAL A 79 5.59 -25.55 8.35
N ILE A 80 5.64 -26.81 8.79
CA ILE A 80 5.50 -27.18 10.21
C ILE A 80 6.59 -26.48 11.05
N VAL A 81 7.85 -26.55 10.63
CA VAL A 81 8.96 -25.88 11.34
C VAL A 81 8.71 -24.37 11.44
N ARG A 82 8.27 -23.74 10.35
CA ARG A 82 8.04 -22.30 10.30
C ARG A 82 6.90 -21.86 11.22
N TYR A 83 5.75 -22.51 11.17
CA TYR A 83 4.55 -22.05 11.87
C TYR A 83 4.38 -22.64 13.27
N CYS A 84 4.91 -23.84 13.54
CA CYS A 84 4.81 -24.47 14.87
C CYS A 84 5.99 -24.14 15.78
N PHE A 85 7.17 -23.78 15.24
CA PHE A 85 8.37 -23.51 16.06
C PHE A 85 8.90 -22.09 15.87
N LEU A 86 9.19 -21.68 14.63
CA LEU A 86 9.81 -20.36 14.38
C LEU A 86 8.85 -19.19 14.63
N LEU A 87 7.56 -19.34 14.30
CA LEU A 87 6.57 -18.29 14.51
C LEU A 87 6.24 -18.09 16.00
N PRO A 88 6.01 -19.14 16.82
CA PRO A 88 5.89 -18.99 18.27
C PRO A 88 7.15 -18.39 18.90
N LEU A 89 8.34 -18.82 18.47
CA LEU A 89 9.60 -18.24 18.93
C LEU A 89 9.70 -16.74 18.59
N ARG A 90 9.33 -16.33 17.38
CA ARG A 90 9.31 -14.91 17.01
C ARG A 90 8.32 -14.12 17.86
N PHE A 91 7.14 -14.69 18.11
CA PHE A 91 6.13 -14.05 18.95
C PHE A 91 6.61 -13.90 20.40
N THR A 92 7.25 -14.92 20.98
CA THR A 92 7.80 -14.82 22.34
C THR A 92 8.93 -13.80 22.43
N LEU A 93 9.83 -13.75 21.46
CA LEU A 93 10.89 -12.73 21.41
C LEU A 93 10.32 -11.31 21.31
N ALA A 94 9.31 -11.10 20.46
CA ALA A 94 8.63 -9.81 20.35
C ALA A 94 7.92 -9.43 21.67
N ALA A 95 7.24 -10.38 22.31
CA ALA A 95 6.57 -10.15 23.59
C ALA A 95 7.56 -9.81 24.71
N ILE A 96 8.69 -10.52 24.78
CA ILE A 96 9.78 -10.23 25.74
C ILE A 96 10.34 -8.83 25.49
N GLY A 97 10.59 -8.46 24.22
CA GLY A 97 11.10 -7.13 23.86
C GLY A 97 10.15 -5.99 24.22
N ILE A 98 8.85 -6.16 23.97
CA ILE A 98 7.83 -5.18 24.37
C ILE A 98 7.77 -5.07 25.90
N THR A 99 7.78 -6.21 26.60
CA THR A 99 7.72 -6.24 28.07
C THR A 99 8.94 -5.58 28.70
N SER A 100 10.15 -5.87 28.21
CA SER A 100 11.38 -5.27 28.74
C SER A 100 11.43 -3.76 28.47
N MET A 101 10.91 -3.30 27.32
CA MET A 101 10.77 -1.87 27.02
C MET A 101 9.79 -1.17 27.96
N ILE A 102 8.64 -1.79 28.28
CA ILE A 102 7.68 -1.25 29.24
C ILE A 102 8.29 -1.17 30.65
N VAL A 103 8.99 -2.22 31.09
CA VAL A 103 9.67 -2.24 32.38
C VAL A 103 10.76 -1.16 32.43
N GLY A 104 11.61 -1.07 31.40
CA GLY A 104 12.68 -0.08 31.33
C GLY A 104 12.14 1.36 31.37
N THR A 105 11.08 1.66 30.62
CA THR A 105 10.47 2.99 30.60
C THR A 105 9.76 3.33 31.91
N THR A 106 9.16 2.35 32.58
CA THR A 106 8.59 2.52 33.93
C THR A 106 9.69 2.84 34.95
N VAL A 107 10.81 2.12 34.92
CA VAL A 107 11.97 2.37 35.81
C VAL A 107 12.55 3.76 35.56
N VAL A 108 12.73 4.15 34.30
CA VAL A 108 13.18 5.51 33.94
C VAL A 108 12.18 6.58 34.42
N GLY A 109 10.87 6.31 34.34
CA GLY A 109 9.84 7.22 34.83
C GLY A 109 9.85 7.45 36.35
N GLN A 110 10.47 6.55 37.12
CA GLN A 110 10.66 6.71 38.57
C GLN A 110 11.92 7.52 38.93
N LEU A 111 12.83 7.77 37.98
CA LEU A 111 14.01 8.57 38.24
C LEU A 111 13.61 10.03 38.59
N PRO A 112 14.20 10.61 39.64
CA PRO A 112 13.83 11.95 40.13
C PRO A 112 14.20 13.08 39.15
N ASN A 113 15.17 12.84 38.27
CA ASN A 113 15.64 13.82 37.29
C ASN A 113 14.63 13.96 36.15
N GLY A 114 13.92 15.08 36.09
CA GLY A 114 12.99 15.42 35.00
C GLY A 114 11.51 15.45 35.38
N ARG A 115 11.14 15.18 36.64
CA ARG A 115 9.76 15.37 37.14
C ARG A 115 9.26 16.82 37.02
N GLU A 116 10.17 17.78 37.03
CA GLU A 116 9.85 19.22 36.94
C GLU A 116 9.26 19.62 35.59
N ASN A 117 9.63 18.92 34.51
CA ASN A 117 9.16 19.20 33.15
C ASN A 117 7.94 18.36 32.75
N LYS A 118 7.33 17.63 33.70
CA LYS A 118 6.11 16.86 33.40
C LYS A 118 4.94 17.81 33.14
N PRO A 119 4.05 17.46 32.20
CA PRO A 119 2.82 18.23 31.99
C PRO A 119 2.03 18.29 33.30
N GLN A 120 1.72 19.50 33.75
CA GLN A 120 0.80 19.69 34.87
C GLN A 120 -0.61 19.27 34.44
N LYS A 121 -1.55 19.13 35.40
CA LYS A 121 -2.93 18.74 35.10
C LYS A 121 -3.53 19.66 34.02
N GLY A 122 -3.86 19.10 32.85
CA GLY A 122 -4.37 19.83 31.70
C GLY A 122 -3.31 20.28 30.67
N GLY A 123 -2.04 19.95 30.87
CA GLY A 123 -0.96 20.21 29.92
C GLY A 123 -1.06 19.34 28.66
N ILE A 124 -0.59 19.87 27.52
CA ILE A 124 -0.55 19.17 26.24
C ILE A 124 0.89 18.74 25.96
N CYS A 125 1.09 17.43 25.76
CA CYS A 125 2.36 16.90 25.27
C CYS A 125 2.37 16.87 23.74
N VAL A 126 3.43 17.38 23.14
CA VAL A 126 3.64 17.35 21.69
C VAL A 126 4.91 16.57 21.41
N ALA A 127 4.78 15.44 20.72
CA ALA A 127 5.91 14.65 20.25
C ALA A 127 6.12 14.89 18.75
N ASN A 128 7.39 15.11 18.35
CA ASN A 128 7.75 15.33 16.94
C ASN A 128 7.45 14.09 16.09
N HIS A 129 7.75 12.90 16.62
CA HIS A 129 7.46 11.63 16.00
C HIS A 129 6.51 10.87 16.94
N THR A 130 5.25 10.66 16.51
CA THR A 130 4.28 9.92 17.30
C THR A 130 4.18 8.51 16.74
N SER A 131 5.08 7.63 17.18
CA SER A 131 4.96 6.20 16.93
C SER A 131 4.07 5.54 17.98
N PRO A 132 3.52 4.34 17.71
CA PRO A 132 2.80 3.56 18.72
C PRO A 132 3.63 3.29 19.98
N ILE A 133 4.96 3.25 19.86
CA ILE A 133 5.88 3.08 20.99
C ILE A 133 5.83 4.33 21.89
N ASP A 134 5.84 5.52 21.30
CA ASP A 134 5.77 6.79 22.04
C ASP A 134 4.46 6.89 22.83
N ALA A 135 3.35 6.43 22.25
CA ALA A 135 2.06 6.33 22.94
C ALA A 135 2.13 5.38 24.16
N ILE A 136 2.72 4.19 24.00
CA ILE A 136 2.89 3.21 25.10
C ILE A 136 3.73 3.82 26.23
N ILE A 137 4.81 4.52 25.89
CA ILE A 137 5.69 5.18 26.86
C ILE A 137 4.94 6.27 27.64
N LEU A 138 4.19 7.14 26.95
CA LEU A 138 3.39 8.18 27.60
C LEU A 138 2.31 7.59 28.51
N THR A 139 1.68 6.49 28.11
CA THR A 139 0.63 5.84 28.90
C THR A 139 1.15 5.27 30.23
N ASN A 140 2.46 4.98 30.34
CA ASN A 140 3.08 4.57 31.61
C ASN A 140 3.19 5.71 32.63
N ASP A 141 3.21 6.97 32.18
CA ASP A 141 3.27 8.15 33.05
C ASP A 141 1.88 8.62 33.50
N GLY A 142 0.87 8.49 32.63
CA GLY A 142 -0.51 8.88 32.91
C GLY A 142 -1.48 8.56 31.78
N CYS A 143 -2.76 8.81 32.01
CA CYS A 143 -3.78 8.67 30.95
C CYS A 143 -3.80 9.93 30.10
N TYR A 144 -3.39 9.81 28.83
CA TYR A 144 -3.40 10.90 27.87
C TYR A 144 -4.45 10.65 26.78
N ALA A 145 -5.25 11.67 26.49
CA ALA A 145 -6.03 11.70 25.25
C ALA A 145 -5.06 11.90 24.07
N MET A 146 -5.27 11.15 22.99
CA MET A 146 -4.37 11.14 21.83
C MET A 146 -5.11 11.69 20.62
N VAL A 147 -4.35 12.40 19.79
CA VAL A 147 -4.81 12.91 18.51
C VAL A 147 -3.93 12.32 17.42
N GLY A 148 -4.52 11.66 16.42
CA GLY A 148 -3.73 11.01 15.36
C GLY A 148 -4.55 10.59 14.15
N GLN A 149 -3.91 9.91 13.21
CA GLN A 149 -4.58 9.43 11.99
C GLN A 149 -5.27 8.07 12.22
N VAL A 150 -6.47 7.89 11.67
CA VAL A 150 -7.13 6.58 11.59
C VAL A 150 -6.29 5.63 10.73
N HIS A 151 -6.01 4.44 11.24
CA HIS A 151 -5.29 3.38 10.53
C HIS A 151 -6.21 2.17 10.27
N GLY A 152 -5.98 1.48 9.16
CA GLY A 152 -6.66 0.22 8.83
C GLY A 152 -6.07 -1.01 9.54
N GLY A 153 -6.61 -2.18 9.23
CA GLY A 153 -6.07 -3.47 9.70
C GLY A 153 -6.10 -3.65 11.23
N LEU A 154 -5.10 -4.33 11.76
CA LEU A 154 -4.97 -4.62 13.21
C LEU A 154 -4.89 -3.34 14.04
N MET A 155 -4.16 -2.33 13.57
CA MET A 155 -4.02 -1.05 14.28
C MET A 155 -5.37 -0.34 14.42
N GLY A 156 -6.22 -0.38 13.38
CA GLY A 156 -7.57 0.16 13.46
C GLY A 156 -8.48 -0.54 14.47
N VAL A 157 -8.32 -1.86 14.65
CA VAL A 157 -9.03 -2.61 15.70
C VAL A 157 -8.57 -2.14 17.09
N ILE A 158 -7.26 -1.97 17.28
CA ILE A 158 -6.70 -1.45 18.53
C ILE A 158 -7.22 -0.04 18.80
N GLN A 159 -7.14 0.88 17.83
CA GLN A 159 -7.65 2.25 17.95
C GLN A 159 -9.12 2.29 18.36
N ARG A 160 -9.98 1.46 17.74
CA ARG A 160 -11.40 1.36 18.11
C ARG A 160 -11.63 0.84 19.53
N ALA A 161 -10.78 -0.06 20.01
CA ALA A 161 -10.84 -0.51 21.40
C ALA A 161 -10.39 0.60 22.37
N THR A 162 -9.33 1.35 22.04
CA THR A 162 -8.81 2.42 22.90
C THR A 162 -9.78 3.59 23.04
N VAL A 163 -10.51 3.97 21.97
CA VAL A 163 -11.54 5.03 22.01
C VAL A 163 -12.67 4.73 23.00
N LYS A 164 -12.95 3.44 23.28
CA LYS A 164 -13.93 3.06 24.30
C LYS A 164 -13.45 3.32 25.73
N ALA A 165 -12.13 3.33 25.94
CA ALA A 165 -11.53 3.53 27.26
C ALA A 165 -11.26 5.01 27.55
N CYS A 166 -10.81 5.78 26.55
CA CYS A 166 -10.51 7.20 26.68
C CYS A 166 -10.95 7.99 25.42
N PRO A 167 -11.34 9.27 25.55
CA PRO A 167 -11.77 10.10 24.44
C PRO A 167 -10.58 10.49 23.56
N HIS A 168 -10.17 9.59 22.66
CA HIS A 168 -9.17 9.87 21.63
C HIS A 168 -9.84 10.47 20.39
N VAL A 169 -9.15 11.40 19.73
CA VAL A 169 -9.60 12.04 18.49
C VAL A 169 -8.78 11.48 17.33
N TRP A 170 -9.44 10.83 16.37
CA TRP A 170 -8.76 10.29 15.19
C TRP A 170 -9.26 10.96 13.93
N PHE A 171 -8.34 11.43 13.09
CA PHE A 171 -8.63 12.08 11.82
C PHE A 171 -8.46 11.13 10.65
N GLU A 172 -9.36 11.22 9.67
CA GLU A 172 -9.28 10.45 8.44
C GLU A 172 -8.63 11.28 7.33
N ARG A 173 -7.44 10.89 6.89
CA ARG A 173 -6.68 11.65 5.86
C ARG A 173 -7.39 11.70 4.51
N SER A 174 -8.29 10.75 4.24
CA SER A 174 -9.11 10.66 3.02
C SER A 174 -10.36 11.55 3.04
N GLU A 175 -10.78 12.07 4.20
CA GLU A 175 -11.90 13.01 4.26
C GLU A 175 -11.44 14.42 3.88
N ILE A 176 -11.36 14.69 2.57
CA ILE A 176 -11.16 16.04 2.00
C ILE A 176 -12.37 16.95 2.30
N LYS A 177 -13.48 16.41 2.80
CA LYS A 177 -14.71 17.14 3.16
C LYS A 177 -14.49 18.13 4.32
N ASP A 178 -13.60 17.85 5.26
CA ASP A 178 -13.30 18.78 6.37
C ASP A 178 -12.61 20.06 5.91
N ARG A 179 -11.85 20.03 4.81
CA ARG A 179 -11.26 21.26 4.25
C ARG A 179 -12.32 22.22 3.74
N HIS A 180 -13.40 21.71 3.14
CA HIS A 180 -14.45 22.53 2.56
C HIS A 180 -15.34 23.21 3.60
N LEU A 181 -15.44 22.63 4.81
CA LEU A 181 -16.14 23.25 5.94
C LEU A 181 -15.32 24.38 6.58
N VAL A 182 -13.99 24.27 6.60
CA VAL A 182 -13.09 25.33 7.10
C VAL A 182 -13.02 26.52 6.13
N THR A 183 -13.12 26.30 4.82
CA THR A 183 -13.16 27.40 3.82
C THR A 183 -14.48 28.18 3.80
N LYS A 184 -15.53 27.69 4.48
CA LYS A 184 -16.84 28.35 4.55
C LYS A 184 -17.03 29.27 5.76
N ARG A 185 -15.97 29.54 6.53
CA ARG A 185 -15.99 30.57 7.59
C ARG A 185 -15.34 31.86 7.12
#